data_AF-A0A0C3Q7C0-F1
#
_entry.id   AF-A0A0C3Q7C0-F1
#
_cell.length_a   1.000
_cell.length_b   1.000
_cell.length_c   1.000
_cell.angle_alpha   90.00
_cell.angle_beta   90.00
_cell.angle_gamma   90.00
#
_symmetry.space_group_name_H-M   'P 1'
#
loop_
_entity.id
_entity.type
_entity.pdbx_description
1 polymer ?
#
loop_
_entity_poly.entity_id
_entity_poly.type
_entity_poly.pdbx_seq_one_letter_code
_entity_poly.pdbx_strand_id
1 'polypeptide(L)'
;MAKSDFTKLTTTESYPDFARETRIEGLSKRVWKHINTKIAAPSQSSPPTEKQKEALAAYDENEEQALGIILKRLDAANFRLVDGKTANEAWELLKTTHNRQDSLASIRQEPNETLPAYLERLELAGSRLNNSLPTGTTPSGVIAMLITFLAVQNLDPTKDNERFELNLSIAGKITSATITEAFRIEQTRRDIATQTKESGLAARIGRLPKKGPKPGSPTCAHCQKAHKSEDCYSKYPEKMPQWMKDRNEMQRKRRAEQQAATKSTTAAHAAIEDSSDDSSDDEGPEAAQVAGPSTQASAASPPPQPHLLIETGLQTLVPRPL
;
A
#
# COMPACT_ATOMS: atom_id res chain seq x y z
N MET A 1 10.31 -22.02 -2.93
CA MET A 1 9.08 -21.19 -3.03
C MET A 1 8.02 -21.77 -2.11
N ALA A 2 7.69 -21.09 -1.01
CA ALA A 2 6.63 -21.53 -0.12
C ALA A 2 5.27 -21.40 -0.83
N LYS A 3 4.52 -22.50 -0.93
CA LYS A 3 3.10 -22.47 -1.29
C LYS A 3 2.38 -21.71 -0.17
N SER A 4 2.08 -20.44 -0.40
CA SER A 4 1.12 -19.74 0.45
C SER A 4 -0.25 -20.28 0.09
N ASP A 5 -0.80 -21.11 0.97
CA ASP A 5 -2.20 -21.54 0.90
C ASP A 5 -3.06 -20.30 1.18
N PHE A 6 -3.47 -19.61 0.12
CA PHE A 6 -4.38 -18.47 0.23
C PHE A 6 -5.72 -18.93 0.78
N THR A 7 -6.35 -18.09 1.59
CA THR A 7 -7.65 -18.40 2.18
C THR A 7 -8.71 -18.48 1.07
N LYS A 8 -9.35 -19.64 0.92
CA LYS A 8 -10.49 -19.80 0.02
C LYS A 8 -11.76 -19.27 0.68
N LEU A 9 -12.55 -18.54 -0.10
CA LEU A 9 -13.89 -18.14 0.30
C LEU A 9 -14.83 -19.34 0.18
N THR A 10 -15.15 -19.94 1.32
CA THR A 10 -16.11 -21.05 1.44
C THR A 10 -17.32 -20.66 2.28
N THR A 11 -17.15 -19.73 3.22
CA THR A 11 -18.19 -19.28 4.15
C THR A 11 -18.09 -17.79 4.44
N THR A 12 -19.15 -17.23 5.03
CA THR A 12 -19.19 -15.89 5.62
C THR A 12 -18.02 -15.63 6.58
N GLU A 13 -17.60 -16.66 7.34
CA GLU A 13 -16.50 -16.55 8.32
C GLU A 13 -15.14 -16.36 7.65
N SER A 14 -14.92 -16.97 6.48
CA SER A 14 -13.69 -16.82 5.70
C SER A 14 -13.59 -15.50 4.91
N TYR A 15 -14.67 -14.72 4.85
CA TYR A 15 -14.75 -13.50 4.04
C TYR A 15 -13.75 -12.41 4.45
N PRO A 16 -13.54 -12.08 5.74
CA PRO A 16 -12.58 -11.04 6.14
C PRO A 16 -11.15 -11.33 5.66
N ASP A 17 -10.73 -12.59 5.74
CA ASP A 17 -9.41 -13.03 5.29
C ASP A 17 -9.31 -13.00 3.76
N PHE A 18 -10.31 -13.56 3.06
CA PHE A 18 -10.43 -13.46 1.61
C PHE A 18 -10.37 -12.00 1.12
N ALA A 19 -11.12 -11.11 1.76
CA ALA A 19 -11.21 -9.70 1.38
C ALA A 19 -9.88 -8.98 1.60
N ARG A 20 -9.22 -9.23 2.74
CA ARG A 20 -7.90 -8.67 3.05
C ARG A 20 -6.84 -9.13 2.05
N GLU A 21 -6.75 -10.44 1.81
CA GLU A 21 -5.76 -11.00 0.87
C GLU A 21 -6.00 -10.53 -0.57
N THR A 22 -7.26 -10.47 -0.99
CA THR A 22 -7.65 -9.95 -2.31
C THR A 22 -7.27 -8.47 -2.46
N ARG A 23 -7.48 -7.66 -1.41
CA ARG A 23 -7.01 -6.26 -1.40
C ARG A 23 -5.50 -6.16 -1.51
N ILE A 24 -4.75 -6.95 -0.74
CA ILE A 24 -3.28 -6.94 -0.76
C ILE A 24 -2.76 -7.31 -2.17
N GLU A 25 -3.28 -8.37 -2.77
CA GLU A 25 -2.84 -8.78 -4.11
C GLU A 25 -3.29 -7.81 -5.21
N GLY A 26 -4.52 -7.28 -5.12
CA GLY A 26 -5.01 -6.27 -6.05
C GLY A 26 -4.18 -4.99 -6.01
N LEU A 27 -3.79 -4.54 -4.81
CA LEU A 27 -2.92 -3.37 -4.63
C LEU A 27 -1.50 -3.63 -5.13
N SER A 28 -0.92 -4.82 -4.86
CA SER A 28 0.43 -5.15 -5.31
C SER A 28 0.53 -5.21 -6.85
N LYS A 29 -0.54 -5.64 -7.52
CA LYS A 29 -0.67 -5.67 -8.98
C LYS A 29 -1.22 -4.37 -9.59
N ARG A 30 -1.58 -3.38 -8.77
CA ARG A 30 -2.18 -2.09 -9.19
C ARG A 30 -3.51 -2.22 -9.94
N VAL A 31 -4.25 -3.29 -9.69
CA VAL A 31 -5.58 -3.54 -10.28
C VAL A 31 -6.71 -3.42 -9.26
N TRP A 32 -6.40 -3.07 -7.99
CA TRP A 32 -7.41 -2.91 -6.94
C TRP A 32 -8.56 -1.98 -7.33
N LYS A 33 -8.26 -0.94 -8.11
CA LYS A 33 -9.26 0.01 -8.59
C LYS A 33 -10.34 -0.64 -9.46
N HIS A 34 -9.97 -1.64 -10.28
CA HIS A 34 -10.91 -2.43 -11.09
C HIS A 34 -11.80 -3.34 -10.22
N ILE A 35 -11.31 -3.74 -9.04
CA ILE A 35 -12.06 -4.56 -8.09
C ILE A 35 -13.04 -3.68 -7.28
N ASN A 36 -12.54 -2.61 -6.67
CA ASN A 36 -13.31 -1.86 -5.66
C ASN A 36 -14.16 -0.71 -6.22
N THR A 37 -13.95 -0.33 -7.48
CA THR A 37 -14.63 0.81 -8.11
C THR A 37 -15.17 0.40 -9.46
N LYS A 38 -16.37 0.88 -9.80
CA LYS A 38 -16.92 0.72 -11.15
C LYS A 38 -16.15 1.60 -12.14
N ILE A 39 -15.21 1.02 -12.87
CA ILE A 39 -14.47 1.70 -13.93
C ILE A 39 -15.14 1.45 -15.28
N ALA A 40 -15.52 2.52 -15.97
CA ALA A 40 -16.04 2.43 -17.33
C ALA A 40 -14.91 2.16 -18.34
N ALA A 41 -15.19 1.30 -19.31
CA ALA A 41 -14.27 1.05 -20.42
C ALA A 41 -13.98 2.34 -21.22
N PRO A 42 -12.76 2.51 -21.77
CA PRO A 42 -12.41 3.70 -22.55
C PRO A 42 -13.26 3.84 -23.82
N SER A 43 -13.82 5.04 -24.04
CA SER A 43 -14.60 5.34 -25.25
C SER A 43 -13.74 5.27 -26.52
N GLN A 44 -14.25 4.57 -27.54
CA GLN A 44 -13.62 4.42 -28.85
C GLN A 44 -14.27 5.37 -29.87
N SER A 45 -13.49 5.99 -30.75
CA SER A 45 -14.00 6.67 -31.95
C SER A 45 -14.09 5.69 -33.11
N SER A 46 -14.76 6.09 -34.20
CA SER A 46 -14.79 5.32 -35.44
C SER A 46 -14.18 6.15 -36.58
N PRO A 47 -12.98 5.79 -37.10
CA PRO A 47 -12.14 4.67 -36.69
C PRO A 47 -11.42 4.91 -35.34
N PRO A 48 -11.05 3.84 -34.61
CA PRO A 48 -10.26 3.98 -33.39
C PRO A 48 -8.84 4.43 -33.68
N THR A 49 -8.35 5.39 -32.90
CA THR A 49 -6.94 5.77 -32.88
C THR A 49 -6.10 4.69 -32.19
N GLU A 50 -4.81 4.60 -32.53
CA GLU A 50 -3.89 3.65 -31.87
C GLU A 50 -3.86 3.84 -30.34
N LYS A 51 -3.94 5.08 -29.86
CA LYS A 51 -4.00 5.39 -28.44
C LYS A 51 -5.27 4.85 -27.77
N GLN A 52 -6.40 4.84 -28.47
CA GLN A 52 -7.65 4.26 -27.96
C GLN A 52 -7.60 2.74 -27.92
N LYS A 53 -6.97 2.10 -28.92
CA LYS A 53 -6.75 0.66 -28.92
C LYS A 53 -5.84 0.24 -27.76
N GLU A 54 -4.74 0.96 -27.55
CA GLU A 54 -3.81 0.71 -26.44
C GLU A 54 -4.50 0.89 -25.08
N ALA A 55 -5.31 1.95 -24.92
CA ALA A 55 -6.05 2.18 -23.68
C ALA A 55 -7.09 1.08 -23.41
N LEU A 56 -7.77 0.58 -24.44
CA LEU A 56 -8.72 -0.53 -24.31
C LEU A 56 -8.01 -1.83 -23.94
N ALA A 57 -6.91 -2.17 -24.62
CA ALA A 57 -6.12 -3.35 -24.31
C ALA A 57 -5.60 -3.34 -22.86
N ALA A 58 -5.12 -2.18 -22.38
CA ALA A 58 -4.70 -2.04 -20.98
C ALA A 58 -5.88 -2.13 -19.99
N TYR A 59 -7.07 -1.67 -20.37
CA TYR A 59 -8.27 -1.83 -19.55
C TYR A 59 -8.65 -3.32 -19.44
N ASP A 60 -8.69 -4.03 -20.57
CA ASP A 60 -9.04 -5.45 -20.63
C ASP A 60 -8.03 -6.31 -19.85
N GLU A 61 -6.72 -6.04 -20.00
CA GLU A 61 -5.67 -6.74 -19.24
C GLU A 61 -5.82 -6.54 -17.72
N ASN A 62 -6.09 -5.31 -17.29
CA ASN A 62 -6.30 -5.02 -15.87
C ASN A 62 -7.59 -5.65 -15.33
N GLU A 63 -8.65 -5.69 -16.14
CA GLU A 63 -9.93 -6.30 -15.79
C GLU A 63 -9.80 -7.81 -15.63
N GLU A 64 -9.15 -8.49 -16.59
CA GLU A 64 -8.85 -9.92 -16.53
C GLU A 64 -7.97 -10.25 -15.33
N GLN A 65 -6.93 -9.45 -15.07
CA GLN A 65 -6.06 -9.65 -13.92
C GLN A 65 -6.81 -9.44 -12.59
N ALA A 66 -7.65 -8.41 -12.50
CA ALA A 66 -8.49 -8.15 -11.32
C ALA A 66 -9.46 -9.31 -11.05
N LEU A 67 -10.18 -9.77 -12.08
CA LEU A 67 -11.10 -10.89 -11.97
C LEU A 67 -10.35 -12.18 -11.61
N GLY A 68 -9.20 -12.44 -12.22
CA GLY A 68 -8.37 -13.60 -11.92
C GLY A 68 -7.93 -13.67 -10.45
N ILE A 69 -7.61 -12.53 -9.83
CA ILE A 69 -7.26 -12.47 -8.39
C ILE A 69 -8.45 -12.91 -7.52
N ILE A 70 -9.67 -12.47 -7.86
CA ILE A 70 -10.90 -12.86 -7.15
C ILE A 70 -11.14 -14.36 -7.33
N LEU A 71 -11.23 -14.82 -8.59
CA LEU A 71 -11.60 -16.20 -8.94
C LEU A 71 -10.64 -17.24 -8.37
N LYS A 72 -9.33 -16.93 -8.29
CA LYS A 72 -8.31 -17.83 -7.75
C LYS A 72 -8.58 -18.26 -6.30
N ARG A 73 -9.33 -17.47 -5.53
CA ARG A 73 -9.64 -17.71 -4.13
C ARG A 73 -11.08 -18.18 -3.87
N LEU A 74 -11.86 -18.48 -4.91
CA LEU A 74 -13.22 -18.97 -4.74
C LEU A 74 -13.26 -20.50 -4.71
N ASP A 75 -14.21 -21.04 -3.96
CA ASP A 75 -14.64 -22.41 -4.14
C ASP A 75 -15.61 -22.55 -5.33
N ALA A 76 -16.02 -23.78 -5.64
CA ALA A 76 -16.87 -24.04 -6.80
C ALA A 76 -18.25 -23.38 -6.70
N ALA A 77 -18.80 -23.23 -5.49
CA ALA A 77 -20.09 -22.60 -5.27
C ALA A 77 -20.03 -21.09 -5.52
N ASN A 78 -19.03 -20.42 -4.93
CA ASN A 78 -18.83 -18.98 -5.10
C ASN A 78 -18.35 -18.61 -6.51
N PHE A 79 -17.59 -19.49 -7.17
CA PHE A 79 -17.24 -19.31 -8.58
C PHE A 79 -18.49 -19.22 -9.46
N ARG A 80 -19.43 -20.18 -9.30
CA ARG A 80 -20.70 -20.18 -10.05
C ARG A 80 -21.56 -18.94 -9.75
N LEU A 81 -21.49 -18.43 -8.52
CA LEU A 81 -22.22 -17.24 -8.11
C LEU A 81 -21.79 -15.99 -8.91
N VAL A 82 -20.51 -15.87 -9.23
CA VAL A 82 -19.95 -14.71 -9.94
C VAL A 82 -19.67 -14.96 -11.42
N ASP A 83 -20.15 -16.08 -11.96
CA ASP A 83 -19.91 -16.43 -13.36
C ASP A 83 -20.48 -15.36 -14.32
N GLY A 84 -19.70 -15.01 -15.34
CA GLY A 84 -20.03 -13.95 -16.30
C GLY A 84 -20.07 -12.52 -15.72
N LYS A 85 -19.53 -12.27 -14.53
CA LYS A 85 -19.43 -10.92 -13.93
C LYS A 85 -18.07 -10.27 -14.22
N THR A 86 -18.09 -8.93 -14.29
CA THR A 86 -16.86 -8.12 -14.20
C THR A 86 -16.22 -8.24 -12.82
N ALA A 87 -14.95 -7.83 -12.67
CA ALA A 87 -14.24 -7.88 -11.40
C ALA A 87 -14.98 -7.11 -10.30
N ASN A 88 -15.48 -5.91 -10.61
CA ASN A 88 -16.24 -5.10 -9.65
C ASN A 88 -17.59 -5.72 -9.29
N GLU A 89 -18.33 -6.24 -10.26
CA GLU A 89 -19.62 -6.90 -10.01
C GLU A 89 -19.45 -8.18 -9.19
N ALA A 90 -18.43 -8.99 -9.50
CA ALA A 90 -18.08 -10.17 -8.72
C ALA A 90 -17.74 -9.80 -7.27
N TRP A 91 -16.92 -8.77 -7.08
CA TRP A 91 -16.54 -8.27 -5.77
C TRP A 91 -17.75 -7.79 -4.95
N GLU A 92 -18.59 -6.93 -5.51
CA GLU A 92 -19.77 -6.42 -4.80
C GLU A 92 -20.81 -7.50 -4.52
N LEU A 93 -20.95 -8.50 -5.41
CA LEU A 93 -21.82 -9.65 -5.18
C LEU A 93 -21.32 -10.53 -4.03
N LEU A 94 -20.02 -10.85 -4.00
CA LEU A 94 -19.41 -11.63 -2.92
C LEU A 94 -19.46 -10.87 -1.59
N LYS A 95 -19.17 -9.57 -1.62
CA LYS A 95 -19.32 -8.68 -0.47
C LYS A 95 -20.74 -8.67 0.04
N THR A 96 -21.74 -8.50 -0.81
CA THR A 96 -23.15 -8.51 -0.38
C THR A 96 -23.58 -9.86 0.18
N THR A 97 -23.06 -10.96 -0.39
CA THR A 97 -23.40 -12.32 0.02
C THR A 97 -22.78 -12.72 1.36
N HIS A 98 -21.50 -12.38 1.55
CA HIS A 98 -20.67 -12.89 2.65
C HIS A 98 -20.25 -11.84 3.67
N ASN A 99 -20.26 -10.55 3.33
CA ASN A 99 -19.97 -9.48 4.27
C ASN A 99 -21.20 -9.17 5.14
N ARG A 100 -21.71 -10.19 5.85
CA ARG A 100 -22.71 -10.04 6.91
C ARG A 100 -22.14 -9.45 8.20
N GLN A 101 -20.88 -9.03 8.17
CA GLN A 101 -20.39 -8.09 9.16
C GLN A 101 -21.03 -6.75 8.82
N ASP A 102 -22.23 -6.55 9.35
CA ASP A 102 -22.70 -5.21 9.58
C ASP A 102 -21.61 -4.55 10.43
N SER A 103 -20.84 -3.65 9.83
CA SER A 103 -20.03 -2.73 10.60
C SER A 103 -20.98 -2.12 11.63
N LEU A 104 -20.53 -1.94 12.87
CA LEU A 104 -21.31 -1.24 13.89
C LEU A 104 -21.87 0.09 13.35
N ALA A 105 -21.16 0.73 12.41
CA ALA A 105 -21.56 1.96 11.76
C ALA A 105 -22.60 1.79 10.62
N SER A 106 -22.83 0.57 10.11
CA SER A 106 -23.78 0.27 9.03
C SER A 106 -25.06 -0.40 9.51
N ILE A 107 -25.15 -0.85 10.76
CA ILE A 107 -26.37 -1.41 11.34
C ILE A 107 -27.44 -0.32 11.39
N ARG A 108 -28.49 -0.48 10.57
CA ARG A 108 -29.71 0.34 10.63
C ARG A 108 -30.90 -0.56 10.90
N GLN A 109 -31.90 -0.02 11.60
CA GLN A 109 -33.15 -0.73 11.83
C GLN A 109 -33.84 -0.95 10.48
N GLU A 110 -34.20 -2.19 10.18
CA GLU A 110 -34.96 -2.51 8.97
C GLU A 110 -36.42 -2.05 9.09
N PRO A 111 -37.12 -1.69 7.99
CA PRO A 111 -38.46 -1.11 8.03
C PRO A 111 -39.53 -1.92 8.80
N ASN A 112 -39.32 -3.23 8.98
CA ASN A 112 -40.24 -4.13 9.69
C ASN A 112 -39.56 -4.88 10.85
N GLU A 113 -38.37 -4.46 11.27
CA GLU A 113 -37.64 -5.09 12.37
C GLU A 113 -38.10 -4.54 13.72
N THR A 114 -38.31 -5.44 14.68
CA THR A 114 -38.66 -5.06 16.04
C THR A 114 -37.44 -4.46 16.75
N LEU A 115 -37.66 -3.47 17.63
CA LEU A 115 -36.56 -2.84 18.38
C LEU A 115 -35.68 -3.85 19.17
N PRO A 116 -36.23 -4.91 19.79
CA PRO A 116 -35.40 -5.94 20.41
C PRO A 116 -34.50 -6.68 19.42
N ALA A 117 -35.01 -7.06 18.24
CA ALA A 117 -34.21 -7.73 17.21
C ALA A 117 -33.10 -6.80 16.68
N TYR A 118 -33.41 -5.51 16.51
CA TYR A 118 -32.41 -4.50 16.15
C TYR A 118 -31.32 -4.34 17.22
N LEU A 119 -31.69 -4.28 18.50
CA LEU A 119 -30.74 -4.22 19.61
C LEU A 119 -29.87 -5.47 19.69
N GLU A 120 -30.44 -6.66 19.50
CA GLU A 120 -29.71 -7.93 19.48
C GLU A 120 -28.65 -7.94 18.36
N ARG A 121 -28.96 -7.39 17.18
CA ARG A 121 -27.95 -7.22 16.11
C ARG A 121 -26.82 -6.27 16.49
N LEU A 122 -27.14 -5.15 17.13
CA LEU A 122 -26.13 -4.21 17.63
C LEU A 122 -25.23 -4.86 18.69
N GLU A 123 -25.80 -5.59 19.64
CA GLU A 123 -25.06 -6.29 20.70
C GLU A 123 -24.19 -7.41 20.14
N LEU A 124 -24.70 -8.17 19.16
CA LEU A 124 -23.94 -9.22 18.48
C LEU A 124 -22.75 -8.63 17.71
N ALA A 125 -22.95 -7.52 16.99
CA ALA A 125 -21.86 -6.84 16.29
C ALA A 125 -20.84 -6.22 17.25
N GLY A 126 -21.30 -5.62 18.35
CA GLY A 126 -20.43 -5.14 19.44
C GLY A 126 -19.61 -6.25 20.06
N SER A 127 -20.22 -7.41 20.31
CA SER A 127 -19.53 -8.60 20.85
C SER A 127 -18.49 -9.15 19.87
N ARG A 128 -18.81 -9.20 18.57
CA ARG A 128 -17.86 -9.60 17.52
C ARG A 128 -16.68 -8.63 17.44
N LEU A 129 -16.95 -7.32 17.46
CA LEU A 129 -15.88 -6.32 17.52
C LEU A 129 -15.01 -6.54 18.75
N ASN A 130 -15.62 -6.68 19.93
CA ASN A 130 -14.89 -6.90 21.17
C ASN A 130 -14.01 -8.15 21.14
N ASN A 131 -14.53 -9.27 20.62
CA ASN A 131 -13.80 -10.53 20.50
C ASN A 131 -12.68 -10.49 19.43
N SER A 132 -12.76 -9.57 18.48
CA SER A 132 -11.71 -9.34 17.48
C SER A 132 -10.54 -8.49 18.01
N LEU A 133 -10.71 -7.84 19.15
CA LEU A 133 -9.67 -7.01 19.75
C LEU A 133 -8.62 -7.87 20.47
N PRO A 134 -7.34 -7.45 20.43
CA PRO A 134 -6.32 -8.05 21.27
C PRO A 134 -6.70 -8.03 22.76
N THR A 135 -6.38 -9.10 23.49
CA THR A 135 -6.60 -9.17 24.94
C THR A 135 -5.91 -7.99 25.64
N GLY A 136 -6.66 -7.30 26.51
CA GLY A 136 -6.17 -6.10 27.23
C GLY A 136 -6.40 -4.77 26.49
N THR A 137 -7.14 -4.76 25.38
CA THR A 137 -7.52 -3.51 24.71
C THR A 137 -8.43 -2.67 25.60
N THR A 138 -8.04 -1.42 25.86
CA THR A 138 -8.84 -0.47 26.64
C THR A 138 -9.87 0.25 25.74
N PRO A 139 -10.96 0.81 26.30
CA PRO A 139 -11.92 1.61 25.52
C PRO A 139 -11.26 2.74 24.71
N SER A 140 -10.27 3.43 25.30
CA SER A 140 -9.48 4.45 24.60
C SER A 140 -8.70 3.86 23.42
N GLY A 141 -8.19 2.63 23.56
CA GLY A 141 -7.56 1.88 22.48
C GLY A 141 -8.52 1.60 21.32
N VAL A 142 -9.77 1.20 21.61
CA VAL A 142 -10.80 0.96 20.58
C VAL A 142 -11.14 2.25 19.82
N ILE A 143 -11.36 3.36 20.54
CA ILE A 143 -11.63 4.66 19.93
C ILE A 143 -10.48 5.07 19.00
N ALA A 144 -9.23 4.91 19.45
CA ALA A 144 -8.07 5.21 18.65
C ALA A 144 -7.98 4.34 17.38
N MET A 145 -8.29 3.04 17.48
CA MET A 145 -8.35 2.15 16.32
C MET A 145 -9.44 2.58 15.32
N LEU A 146 -10.64 2.92 15.80
CA LEU A 146 -11.74 3.40 14.95
C LEU A 146 -11.41 4.71 14.23
N ILE A 147 -10.90 5.70 14.95
CA ILE A 147 -10.43 6.96 14.36
C ILE A 147 -9.41 6.68 13.26
N THR A 148 -8.49 5.77 13.52
CA THR A 148 -7.43 5.51 12.56
C THR A 148 -7.91 4.72 11.34
N PHE A 149 -8.82 3.76 11.53
CA PHE A 149 -9.48 3.08 10.43
C PHE A 149 -10.23 4.08 9.53
N LEU A 150 -11.00 4.98 10.12
CA LEU A 150 -11.71 6.04 9.38
C LEU A 150 -10.73 6.97 8.67
N ALA A 151 -9.61 7.35 9.30
CA ALA A 151 -8.61 8.22 8.68
C ALA A 151 -7.98 7.58 7.42
N VAL A 152 -7.68 6.28 7.45
CA VAL A 152 -7.14 5.55 6.30
C VAL A 152 -8.19 5.37 5.20
N GLN A 153 -9.43 4.99 5.55
CA GLN A 153 -10.48 4.73 4.56
C GLN A 153 -11.01 6.00 3.87
N ASN A 154 -10.83 7.17 4.49
CA ASN A 154 -11.23 8.45 3.91
C ASN A 154 -10.07 9.16 3.18
N LEU A 155 -8.95 8.48 2.93
CA LEU A 155 -7.90 9.03 2.08
C LEU A 155 -8.39 9.17 0.63
N ASP A 156 -8.08 10.29 -0.02
CA ASP A 156 -8.36 10.46 -1.44
C ASP A 156 -7.69 9.34 -2.25
N PRO A 157 -8.34 8.75 -3.27
CA PRO A 157 -7.79 7.67 -4.08
C PRO A 157 -6.72 8.17 -5.07
N THR A 158 -5.61 8.66 -4.52
CA THR A 158 -4.42 9.09 -5.26
C THR A 158 -3.39 7.96 -5.28
N LYS A 159 -2.52 7.93 -6.29
CA LYS A 159 -1.46 6.92 -6.41
C LYS A 159 -0.54 6.86 -5.17
N ASP A 160 -0.29 8.00 -4.53
CA ASP A 160 0.53 8.07 -3.31
C ASP A 160 -0.22 7.48 -2.10
N ASN A 161 -1.53 7.75 -1.97
CA ASN A 161 -2.36 7.18 -0.91
C ASN A 161 -2.56 5.67 -1.10
N GLU A 162 -2.79 5.17 -2.32
CA GLU A 162 -2.87 3.73 -2.60
C GLU A 162 -1.58 2.99 -2.21
N ARG A 163 -0.42 3.60 -2.48
CA ARG A 163 0.88 3.04 -2.08
C ARG A 163 1.05 3.04 -0.56
N PHE A 164 0.61 4.10 0.10
CA PHE A 164 0.63 4.18 1.56
C PHE A 164 -0.28 3.12 2.20
N GLU A 165 -1.51 2.95 1.70
CA GLU A 165 -2.43 1.89 2.14
C GLU A 165 -1.85 0.49 1.95
N LEU A 166 -1.19 0.23 0.82
CA LEU A 166 -0.50 -1.03 0.58
C LEU A 166 0.61 -1.26 1.62
N ASN A 167 1.44 -0.26 1.88
CA ASN A 167 2.50 -0.36 2.88
C ASN A 167 1.95 -0.65 4.29
N LEU A 168 0.85 0.02 4.67
CA LEU A 168 0.15 -0.26 5.93
C LEU A 168 -0.39 -1.69 5.98
N SER A 169 -0.96 -2.18 4.88
CA SER A 169 -1.52 -3.53 4.79
C SER A 169 -0.44 -4.61 4.88
N ILE A 170 0.75 -4.37 4.32
CA ILE A 170 1.90 -5.28 4.38
C ILE A 170 2.50 -5.32 5.79
N ALA A 171 2.50 -4.20 6.54
CA ALA A 171 3.09 -4.12 7.87
C ALA A 171 2.41 -5.06 8.90
N GLY A 172 1.18 -5.51 8.63
CA GLY A 172 0.46 -6.55 9.38
C GLY A 172 -0.07 -6.11 10.75
N LYS A 173 0.73 -5.40 11.56
CA LYS A 173 0.34 -4.87 12.87
C LYS A 173 -0.15 -3.43 12.75
N ILE A 174 -1.46 -3.26 12.76
CA ILE A 174 -2.14 -1.97 12.64
C ILE A 174 -2.54 -1.51 14.05
N THR A 175 -1.58 -0.93 14.80
CA THR A 175 -1.89 -0.24 16.07
C THR A 175 -2.02 1.26 15.83
N SER A 176 -2.80 1.98 16.64
CA SER A 176 -2.93 3.44 16.51
C SER A 176 -1.57 4.16 16.52
N ALA A 177 -0.62 3.71 17.37
CA ALA A 177 0.73 4.24 17.40
C ALA A 177 1.50 3.98 16.09
N THR A 178 1.44 2.76 15.55
CA THR A 178 2.12 2.38 14.31
C THR A 178 1.59 3.19 13.13
N ILE A 179 0.27 3.37 13.06
CA ILE A 179 -0.34 4.12 11.96
C ILE A 179 -0.05 5.62 12.10
N THR A 180 -0.16 6.19 13.31
CA THR A 180 0.19 7.60 13.55
C THR A 180 1.63 7.88 13.11
N GLU A 181 2.55 6.98 13.45
CA GLU A 181 3.93 7.08 13.00
C GLU A 181 4.07 6.91 11.49
N ALA A 182 3.35 5.97 10.87
CA ALA A 182 3.35 5.81 9.42
C ALA A 182 2.83 7.07 8.69
N PHE A 183 1.76 7.71 9.19
CA PHE A 183 1.27 8.99 8.67
C PHE A 183 2.32 10.08 8.79
N ARG A 184 3.00 10.18 9.94
CA ARG A 184 4.08 11.15 10.16
C ARG A 184 5.24 10.95 9.19
N ILE A 185 5.67 9.71 9.00
CA ILE A 185 6.73 9.34 8.05
C ILE A 185 6.31 9.68 6.61
N GLU A 186 5.10 9.32 6.23
CA GLU A 186 4.58 9.57 4.88
C GLU A 186 4.42 11.08 4.61
N GLN A 187 3.95 11.86 5.59
CA GLN A 187 3.88 13.31 5.48
C GLN A 187 5.29 13.91 5.31
N THR A 188 6.25 13.48 6.12
CA THR A 188 7.66 13.93 6.01
C THR A 188 8.22 13.61 4.62
N ARG A 189 7.93 12.42 4.07
CA ARG A 189 8.32 12.03 2.71
C ARG A 189 7.75 12.98 1.66
N ARG A 190 6.46 13.36 1.79
CA ARG A 190 5.78 14.28 0.87
C ARG A 190 6.36 15.69 0.95
N ASP A 191 6.63 16.18 2.16
CA ASP A 191 7.21 17.50 2.38
C ASP A 191 8.60 17.60 1.74
N ILE A 192 9.46 16.59 1.96
CA ILE A 192 10.79 16.50 1.32
C ILE A 192 10.66 16.47 -0.21
N ALA A 193 9.71 15.69 -0.75
CA ALA A 193 9.50 15.60 -2.20
C ALA A 193 9.04 16.95 -2.79
N THR A 194 8.18 17.69 -2.09
CA THR A 194 7.72 19.03 -2.48
C THR A 194 8.87 20.03 -2.41
N GLN A 195 9.60 20.09 -1.30
CA GLN A 195 10.75 20.98 -1.12
C GLN A 195 11.84 20.72 -2.17
N THR A 196 12.08 19.46 -2.53
CA THR A 196 13.05 19.10 -3.57
C THR A 196 12.60 19.56 -4.96
N LYS A 197 11.30 19.45 -5.28
CA LYS A 197 10.74 19.97 -6.54
C LYS A 197 10.86 21.48 -6.61
N GLU A 198 10.52 22.18 -5.54
CA GLU A 198 10.63 23.64 -5.42
C GLU A 198 12.08 24.10 -5.52
N SER A 199 13.00 23.44 -4.83
CA SER A 199 14.44 23.74 -4.89
C SER A 199 15.00 23.49 -6.29
N GLY A 200 14.54 22.43 -6.96
CA GLY A 200 14.91 22.13 -8.36
C GLY A 200 14.39 23.18 -9.34
N LEU A 201 13.18 23.70 -9.13
CA LEU A 201 12.60 24.81 -9.90
C LEU A 201 13.35 26.12 -9.63
N ALA A 202 13.61 26.44 -8.37
CA ALA A 202 14.38 27.62 -7.96
C ALA A 202 15.81 27.60 -8.52
N ALA A 203 16.47 26.44 -8.52
CA ALA A 203 17.80 26.26 -9.13
C ALA A 203 17.79 26.42 -10.66
N ARG A 204 16.65 26.17 -11.33
CA ARG A 204 16.47 26.43 -12.77
C ARG A 204 16.19 27.90 -13.06
N ILE A 205 15.42 28.58 -12.21
CA ILE A 205 15.13 30.02 -12.33
C ILE A 205 16.36 30.88 -11.98
N GLY A 206 17.16 30.44 -10.99
CA GLY A 206 18.41 31.09 -10.57
C GLY A 206 19.59 30.89 -11.53
N ARG A 207 19.46 30.07 -12.59
CA ARG A 207 20.40 30.12 -13.71
C ARG A 207 20.12 31.39 -14.50
N LEU A 208 20.78 32.48 -14.10
CA LEU A 208 20.98 33.63 -14.98
C LEU A 208 21.38 33.13 -16.38
N PRO A 209 20.81 33.70 -17.46
CA PRO A 209 21.24 33.37 -18.82
C PRO A 209 22.75 33.49 -18.84
N LYS A 210 23.43 32.40 -19.23
CA LYS A 210 24.89 32.31 -19.25
C LYS A 210 25.44 33.65 -19.71
N LYS A 211 26.15 34.35 -18.81
CA LYS A 211 26.96 35.53 -19.10
C LYS A 211 27.58 35.32 -20.47
N GLY A 212 27.40 36.32 -21.33
CA GLY A 212 27.89 36.32 -22.70
C GLY A 212 29.33 35.83 -22.80
N PRO A 213 29.73 35.38 -24.00
CA PRO A 213 31.01 34.73 -24.24
C PRO A 213 32.15 35.48 -23.54
N LYS A 214 32.85 34.79 -22.63
CA LYS A 214 34.06 35.35 -21.99
C LYS A 214 35.01 35.83 -23.10
N PRO A 215 35.69 36.98 -22.93
CA PRO A 215 36.77 37.38 -23.83
C PRO A 215 37.78 36.22 -23.90
N GLY A 216 38.04 35.71 -25.12
CA GLY A 216 38.85 34.50 -25.33
C GLY A 216 38.09 33.16 -25.42
N SER A 217 36.76 33.18 -25.47
CA SER A 217 36.00 31.95 -25.77
C SER A 217 36.36 31.41 -27.17
N PRO A 218 36.56 30.09 -27.31
CA PRO A 218 36.98 29.50 -28.58
C PRO A 218 35.95 29.82 -29.67
N THR A 219 36.41 30.44 -30.74
CA THR A 219 35.58 30.65 -31.94
C THR A 219 35.32 29.30 -32.59
N CYS A 220 34.08 29.06 -33.00
CA CYS A 220 33.71 27.85 -33.70
C CYS A 220 34.55 27.70 -34.98
N ALA A 221 35.21 26.56 -35.17
CA ALA A 221 36.05 26.31 -36.35
C ALA A 221 35.27 26.34 -37.67
N HIS A 222 33.96 26.06 -37.64
CA HIS A 222 33.11 26.03 -38.83
C HIS A 222 32.69 27.43 -39.29
N CYS A 223 32.19 28.27 -38.38
CA CYS A 223 31.61 29.56 -38.77
C CYS A 223 32.28 30.78 -38.11
N GLN A 224 33.38 30.57 -37.38
CA GLN A 224 34.23 31.59 -36.73
C GLN A 224 33.50 32.52 -35.75
N LYS A 225 32.30 32.14 -35.27
CA LYS A 225 31.53 32.89 -34.28
C LYS A 225 31.78 32.36 -32.88
N ALA A 226 31.57 33.19 -31.86
CA ALA A 226 31.75 32.84 -30.45
C ALA A 226 30.63 31.92 -29.95
N HIS A 227 30.79 30.61 -30.13
CA HIS A 227 29.99 29.54 -29.53
C HIS A 227 30.75 28.21 -29.57
N LYS A 228 30.26 27.21 -28.83
CA LYS A 228 30.84 25.87 -28.86
C LYS A 228 30.57 25.21 -30.20
N SER A 229 31.58 24.61 -30.83
CA SER A 229 31.43 23.92 -32.12
C SER A 229 30.32 22.84 -32.11
N GLU A 230 30.07 22.23 -30.96
CA GLU A 230 28.97 21.26 -30.75
C GLU A 230 27.58 21.87 -31.04
N ASP A 231 27.36 23.12 -30.64
CA ASP A 231 26.09 23.84 -30.89
C ASP A 231 25.95 24.20 -32.38
N CYS A 232 27.09 24.44 -33.07
CA CYS A 232 27.11 24.70 -34.50
C CYS A 232 26.71 23.44 -35.29
N TYR A 233 27.33 22.30 -34.98
CA TYR A 233 27.09 21.04 -35.69
C TYR A 233 25.72 20.43 -35.37
N SER A 234 25.06 20.85 -34.29
CA SER A 234 23.66 20.52 -34.07
C SER A 234 22.72 21.14 -35.12
N LYS A 235 23.10 22.29 -35.68
CA LYS A 235 22.35 22.95 -36.77
C LYS A 235 22.85 22.55 -38.17
N TYR A 236 24.13 22.18 -38.28
CA TYR A 236 24.80 21.79 -39.52
C TYR A 236 25.50 20.42 -39.36
N PRO A 237 24.75 19.32 -39.17
CA PRO A 237 25.32 17.99 -38.91
C PRO A 237 26.19 17.47 -40.07
N GLU A 238 25.90 17.90 -41.29
CA GLU A 238 26.66 17.57 -42.50
C GLU A 238 28.07 18.16 -42.47
N LYS A 239 28.27 19.30 -41.80
CA LYS A 239 29.56 20.00 -41.67
C LYS A 239 30.41 19.51 -40.51
N MET A 240 29.91 18.54 -39.74
CA MET A 240 30.61 17.99 -38.59
C MET A 240 31.83 17.17 -39.03
N PRO A 241 33.04 17.46 -38.49
CA PRO A 241 34.26 16.71 -38.80
C PRO A 241 34.11 15.22 -38.46
N GLN A 242 34.75 14.36 -39.25
CA GLN A 242 34.64 12.91 -39.12
C GLN A 242 35.04 12.41 -37.73
N TRP A 243 36.14 12.91 -37.17
CA TRP A 243 36.59 12.54 -35.83
C TRP A 243 35.55 12.82 -34.73
N MET A 244 34.71 13.84 -34.91
CA MET A 244 33.66 14.19 -33.96
C MET A 244 32.43 13.29 -34.13
N LYS A 245 32.10 12.90 -35.37
CA LYS A 245 31.08 11.89 -35.66
C LYS A 245 31.44 10.55 -35.03
N ASP A 246 32.68 10.10 -35.22
CA ASP A 246 33.19 8.84 -34.69
C ASP A 246 33.20 8.84 -33.15
N ARG A 247 33.58 9.97 -32.52
CA ARG A 247 33.52 10.14 -31.06
C ARG A 247 32.09 10.06 -30.52
N ASN A 248 31.13 10.70 -31.18
CA ASN A 248 29.72 10.69 -30.76
C ASN A 248 29.12 9.29 -30.89
N GLU A 249 29.43 8.56 -31.96
CA GLU A 249 28.99 7.19 -32.16
C GLU A 249 29.59 6.26 -31.08
N MET A 250 30.88 6.41 -30.78
CA MET A 250 31.53 5.63 -29.71
C MET A 250 30.90 5.93 -28.34
N GLN A 251 30.55 7.18 -28.06
CA GLN A 251 29.89 7.55 -26.81
C GLN A 251 28.46 6.99 -26.72
N ARG A 252 27.75 6.92 -27.86
CA ARG A 252 26.43 6.28 -27.95
C ARG A 252 26.51 4.78 -27.68
N LYS A 253 27.48 4.09 -28.28
CA LYS A 253 27.75 2.66 -28.03
C LYS A 253 28.04 2.38 -26.55
N ARG A 254 28.93 3.15 -25.92
CA ARG A 254 29.23 3.01 -24.48
C ARG A 254 28.00 3.20 -23.60
N ARG A 255 27.12 4.15 -23.91
CA ARG A 255 25.88 4.35 -23.14
C ARG A 255 24.90 3.19 -23.32
N ALA A 256 24.78 2.66 -24.52
CA ALA A 256 23.95 1.48 -24.79
C ALA A 256 24.48 0.24 -24.03
N GLU A 257 25.79 0.03 -24.01
CA GLU A 257 26.44 -1.05 -23.26
C GLU A 257 26.22 -0.92 -21.75
N GLN A 258 26.36 0.30 -21.19
CA GLN A 258 26.09 0.54 -19.76
C GLN A 258 24.61 0.31 -19.40
N GLN A 259 23.68 0.66 -20.28
CA GLN A 259 22.24 0.40 -20.09
C GLN A 259 21.88 -1.09 -20.24
N ALA A 260 22.61 -1.84 -21.06
CA ALA A 260 22.46 -3.29 -21.16
C ALA A 260 23.04 -4.01 -19.94
N ALA A 261 24.22 -3.58 -19.46
CA ALA A 261 24.87 -4.15 -18.27
C ALA A 261 24.02 -3.96 -17.00
N THR A 262 23.41 -2.78 -16.82
CA THR A 262 22.52 -2.50 -15.67
C THR A 262 21.20 -3.25 -15.71
N LYS A 263 20.76 -3.75 -16.87
CA LYS A 263 19.62 -4.69 -16.97
C LYS A 263 20.00 -6.14 -16.64
N SER A 264 21.28 -6.50 -16.78
CA SER A 264 21.76 -7.86 -16.54
C SER A 264 22.09 -8.11 -15.05
N THR A 265 22.54 -7.11 -14.29
CA THR A 265 22.83 -7.25 -12.85
C THR A 265 21.59 -7.43 -11.98
N THR A 266 20.41 -6.97 -12.41
CA THR A 266 19.15 -7.21 -11.70
C THR A 266 18.65 -8.66 -11.85
N ALA A 267 19.16 -9.42 -12.82
CA ALA A 267 18.83 -10.84 -13.01
C ALA A 267 19.80 -11.79 -12.28
N ALA A 268 21.07 -11.38 -12.08
CA ALA A 268 22.09 -12.24 -11.47
C ALA A 268 22.05 -12.26 -9.93
N HIS A 269 21.51 -11.23 -9.27
CA HIS A 269 21.40 -11.20 -7.81
C HIS A 269 20.25 -12.05 -7.24
N ALA A 270 19.43 -12.69 -8.09
CA ALA A 270 18.33 -13.55 -7.67
C ALA A 270 18.67 -15.05 -7.69
N ALA A 271 19.92 -15.44 -8.00
CA ALA A 271 20.28 -16.83 -8.28
C ALA A 271 21.43 -17.40 -7.41
N ILE A 272 21.86 -16.71 -6.34
CA ILE A 272 22.98 -17.16 -5.50
C ILE A 272 22.62 -17.02 -4.01
N GLU A 273 21.56 -17.68 -3.55
CA GLU A 273 21.37 -18.03 -2.13
C GLU A 273 20.50 -19.29 -2.04
N ASP A 274 21.06 -20.46 -2.39
CA ASP A 274 20.55 -21.76 -1.89
C ASP A 274 21.60 -22.87 -2.14
N SER A 275 22.56 -23.02 -1.22
CA SER A 275 23.36 -24.25 -1.05
C SER A 275 24.24 -24.15 0.19
N SER A 276 23.77 -24.73 1.30
CA SER A 276 24.63 -25.40 2.28
C SER A 276 23.77 -26.30 3.18
N ASP A 277 23.58 -27.54 2.72
CA ASP A 277 23.41 -28.71 3.57
C ASP A 277 24.66 -28.85 4.47
N ASP A 278 24.47 -28.95 5.78
CA ASP A 278 25.42 -29.69 6.62
C ASP A 278 24.66 -30.31 7.80
N SER A 279 24.80 -31.63 7.91
CA SER A 279 24.17 -32.49 8.89
C SER A 279 25.26 -33.09 9.76
N SER A 280 25.17 -32.92 11.08
CA SER A 280 25.89 -33.79 12.01
C SER A 280 25.23 -33.76 13.39
N ASP A 281 24.64 -34.90 13.73
CA ASP A 281 24.44 -35.41 15.09
C ASP A 281 25.80 -35.55 15.81
N ASP A 282 25.87 -35.27 17.13
CA ASP A 282 26.59 -36.12 18.10
C ASP A 282 26.30 -35.72 19.56
N GLU A 283 26.62 -36.63 20.48
CA GLU A 283 26.08 -36.83 21.82
C GLU A 283 26.58 -35.87 22.93
N GLY A 284 25.85 -35.86 24.06
CA GLY A 284 26.32 -35.32 25.36
C GLY A 284 27.49 -36.11 25.95
N PRO A 285 28.07 -35.67 27.10
CA PRO A 285 27.39 -35.92 28.38
C PRO A 285 27.61 -34.89 29.51
N GLU A 286 26.77 -35.05 30.52
CA GLU A 286 26.80 -34.74 31.97
C GLU A 286 27.87 -33.84 32.64
N ALA A 287 27.30 -32.95 33.48
CA ALA A 287 27.58 -32.66 34.89
C ALA A 287 28.85 -31.89 35.33
N ALA A 288 28.63 -30.75 35.99
CA ALA A 288 29.00 -30.55 37.41
C ALA A 288 28.44 -29.23 37.97
N GLN A 289 27.90 -29.33 39.19
CA GLN A 289 27.43 -28.28 40.07
C GLN A 289 28.60 -27.44 40.62
N VAL A 290 28.43 -26.12 40.80
CA VAL A 290 28.99 -25.38 41.95
C VAL A 290 28.03 -24.25 42.37
N ALA A 291 27.92 -24.10 43.69
CA ALA A 291 27.06 -23.26 44.51
C ALA A 291 27.09 -21.74 44.26
N GLY A 292 26.01 -21.08 44.72
CA GLY A 292 25.82 -19.62 44.73
C GLY A 292 26.72 -18.84 45.71
N PRO A 293 26.40 -17.56 45.94
CA PRO A 293 25.43 -17.29 47.00
C PRO A 293 24.43 -16.14 46.75
N SER A 294 23.40 -16.20 47.59
CA SER A 294 22.31 -15.26 47.86
C SER A 294 22.70 -13.78 48.00
N THR A 295 21.82 -12.91 47.52
CA THR A 295 21.59 -11.60 48.14
C THR A 295 20.09 -11.32 48.24
N GLN A 296 19.64 -11.11 49.48
CA GLN A 296 18.31 -10.71 49.90
C GLN A 296 18.07 -9.20 49.70
N ALA A 297 16.78 -8.83 49.79
CA ALA A 297 16.19 -7.53 50.14
C ALA A 297 16.08 -6.52 48.98
N SER A 298 14.99 -5.77 48.77
CA SER A 298 13.86 -5.43 49.63
C SER A 298 12.59 -5.19 48.80
N ALA A 299 11.45 -5.54 49.40
CA ALA A 299 10.13 -5.11 48.98
C ALA A 299 9.95 -3.60 49.16
N ALA A 300 9.37 -2.94 48.16
CA ALA A 300 8.78 -1.62 48.28
C ALA A 300 7.34 -1.69 47.75
N SER A 301 6.39 -1.54 48.68
CA SER A 301 4.95 -1.50 48.42
C SER A 301 4.55 -0.33 47.51
N PRO A 302 3.52 -0.48 46.67
CA PRO A 302 2.95 0.63 45.91
C PRO A 302 2.08 1.54 46.80
N PRO A 303 2.00 2.85 46.50
CA PRO A 303 1.12 3.79 47.21
C PRO A 303 -0.38 3.55 46.88
N PRO A 304 -1.29 3.91 47.78
CA PRO A 304 -2.71 3.59 47.67
C PRO A 304 -3.40 4.42 46.58
N GLN A 305 -4.27 3.76 45.80
CA GLN A 305 -5.20 4.43 44.89
C GLN A 305 -6.38 5.04 45.66
N PRO A 306 -6.87 6.22 45.27
CA PRO A 306 -8.07 6.81 45.85
C PRO A 306 -9.33 6.08 45.38
N HIS A 307 -10.12 5.61 46.35
CA HIS A 307 -11.49 5.13 46.18
C HIS A 307 -12.38 6.27 45.62
N LEU A 308 -12.85 6.13 44.39
CA LEU A 308 -14.00 6.88 43.89
C LEU A 308 -15.28 6.14 44.29
N LEU A 309 -15.91 6.66 45.34
CA LEU A 309 -17.32 6.44 45.67
C LEU A 309 -18.18 6.99 44.53
N ILE A 310 -18.79 6.12 43.74
CA ILE A 310 -19.92 6.48 42.89
C ILE A 310 -21.18 6.25 43.72
N GLU A 311 -21.71 7.35 44.28
CA GLU A 311 -23.06 7.37 44.84
C GLU A 311 -24.08 7.11 43.72
N THR A 312 -24.76 5.97 43.81
CA THR A 312 -25.96 5.67 43.02
C THR A 312 -27.13 6.50 43.57
N GLY A 313 -27.32 7.70 43.02
CA GLY A 313 -28.52 8.50 43.20
C GLY A 313 -29.68 7.95 42.38
N LEU A 314 -30.42 7.00 42.95
CA LEU A 314 -31.76 6.59 42.50
C LEU A 314 -32.72 7.78 42.70
N GLN A 315 -33.03 8.53 41.65
CA GLN A 315 -34.20 9.41 41.63
C GLN A 315 -35.41 8.64 41.10
N THR A 316 -36.24 8.21 42.05
CA THR A 316 -37.65 7.87 41.89
C THR A 316 -38.41 9.04 41.26
N LEU A 317 -38.84 8.88 40.01
CA LEU A 317 -39.91 9.70 39.42
C LEU A 317 -41.25 9.10 39.81
N VAL A 318 -41.95 9.85 40.66
CA VAL A 318 -43.34 9.65 41.07
C VAL A 318 -44.27 9.92 39.87
N PRO A 319 -45.32 9.10 39.65
CA PRO A 319 -46.31 9.36 38.61
C PRO A 319 -47.24 10.52 39.02
N ARG A 320 -47.48 11.46 38.10
CA ARG A 320 -48.52 12.49 38.26
C ARG A 320 -49.83 11.96 37.66
N PRO A 321 -50.97 12.09 38.37
CA PRO A 321 -52.25 11.52 37.94
C PRO A 321 -52.99 12.42 36.95
N LEU A 322 -53.71 11.73 36.05
CA LEU A 322 -54.82 12.10 35.15
C LEU A 322 -54.69 13.39 34.33
#